data_AF-A0A1H8Q4M8-F1
#
_entry.id   AF-A0A1H8Q4M8-F1
#
_cell.length_a   1.000
_cell.length_b   1.000
_cell.length_c   1.000
_cell.angle_alpha   90.00
_cell.angle_beta   90.00
_cell.angle_gamma   90.00
#
_symmetry.space_group_name_H-M   'P 1'
#
loop_
_entity.id
_entity.type
_entity.pdbx_description
1 polymer ?
#
loop_
_entity_poly.entity_id
_entity_poly.type
_entity_poly.pdbx_seq_one_letter_code
_entity_poly.pdbx_strand_id
1 'polypeptide(L)'
;MLLLPDIDCGTSRDALNCPPKRSGLFIITVILFFAWFQSIVKIMKLSEKFCVFLFLLLFTSITHATGIGSLKSFMWNAHTVRADFSQTVLDKSRRIVQTASGAMQFERPGKFRWIYEKPYEQLIVGDGERIWFYDRDLAQVTVRKLDAAIGSSPAALLAGNNDIEKNFHLLEVGLQGNIEWVEATPKTRESTFERVLLGFTLEGILRVMELHDNFGQATVFEFSGVEQNRKLPPELFKFHPPAGVDVISE
;
A
#
# COMPACT_ATOMS: atom_id res chain seq x y z
N MET A 1 3.39 -10.82 92.84
CA MET A 1 2.49 -11.50 93.79
C MET A 1 2.00 -10.45 94.76
N LEU A 2 0.68 -10.16 94.75
CA LEU A 2 -0.11 -9.56 95.83
C LEU A 2 0.22 -8.08 96.19
N LEU A 3 -0.70 -7.17 96.55
CA LEU A 3 -2.13 -7.25 96.87
C LEU A 3 -2.66 -5.83 97.16
N LEU A 4 -3.99 -5.66 96.98
CA LEU A 4 -4.94 -4.81 97.75
C LEU A 4 -4.98 -3.28 97.48
N PRO A 5 -6.06 -2.58 97.91
CA PRO A 5 -7.48 -2.88 97.74
C PRO A 5 -8.35 -1.63 97.43
N ASP A 6 -9.63 -1.84 97.13
CA ASP A 6 -10.68 -0.81 96.98
C ASP A 6 -11.04 -0.12 98.31
N ILE A 7 -11.25 1.20 98.29
CA ILE A 7 -11.87 1.98 99.37
C ILE A 7 -12.96 2.91 98.81
N ASP A 8 -14.08 2.84 99.53
CA ASP A 8 -15.39 3.49 99.46
C ASP A 8 -15.37 5.03 99.56
N CYS A 9 -16.38 5.71 99.02
CA CYS A 9 -16.65 7.12 99.37
C CYS A 9 -18.14 7.48 99.27
N GLY A 10 -18.84 7.37 100.41
CA GLY A 10 -20.13 7.97 100.67
C GLY A 10 -20.00 9.35 101.33
N THR A 11 -20.85 10.28 100.90
CA THR A 11 -21.35 11.47 101.64
C THR A 11 -20.32 12.38 102.34
N SER A 12 -19.79 13.37 101.62
CA SER A 12 -19.63 14.77 102.09
C SER A 12 -18.97 15.61 100.99
N ARG A 13 -19.59 16.77 100.70
CA ARG A 13 -19.12 17.94 99.94
C ARG A 13 -17.68 17.84 99.40
N ASP A 14 -17.52 17.52 98.12
CA ASP A 14 -16.44 17.97 97.25
C ASP A 14 -16.70 17.47 95.81
N ALA A 15 -17.33 18.31 95.00
CA ALA A 15 -17.57 18.03 93.59
C ALA A 15 -16.37 18.46 92.76
N LEU A 16 -15.28 17.69 92.74
CA LEU A 16 -14.12 17.93 91.85
C LEU A 16 -13.17 16.71 91.78
N ASN A 17 -13.67 15.53 91.36
CA ASN A 17 -12.85 14.56 90.63
C ASN A 17 -13.69 13.37 90.13
N CYS A 18 -13.94 13.34 88.82
CA CYS A 18 -14.40 12.16 88.10
C CYS A 18 -13.52 12.02 86.85
N PRO A 19 -12.93 10.85 86.54
CA PRO A 19 -12.07 10.71 85.38
C PRO A 19 -12.88 10.74 84.06
N PRO A 20 -12.34 11.30 82.96
CA PRO A 20 -13.08 11.37 81.71
C PRO A 20 -13.23 9.99 81.08
N LYS A 21 -14.45 9.72 80.61
CA LYS A 21 -14.86 8.55 79.84
C LYS A 21 -14.04 8.48 78.54
N ARG A 22 -13.19 7.45 78.37
CA ARG A 22 -12.44 7.21 77.12
C ARG A 22 -13.41 6.93 75.97
N SER A 23 -13.50 7.87 75.03
CA SER A 23 -14.34 7.80 73.83
C SER A 23 -13.69 6.93 72.75
N GLY A 24 -14.34 5.82 72.37
CA GLY A 24 -13.92 4.91 71.29
C GLY A 24 -13.99 5.48 69.86
N LEU A 25 -14.23 6.79 69.71
CA LEU A 25 -14.36 7.46 68.42
C LEU A 25 -13.00 7.69 67.73
N PHE A 26 -11.91 7.80 68.51
CA PHE A 26 -10.59 8.14 67.97
C PHE A 26 -9.89 6.98 67.24
N ILE A 27 -10.21 5.73 67.59
CA ILE A 27 -9.56 4.55 67.01
C ILE A 27 -10.16 4.22 65.62
N ILE A 28 -11.46 4.43 65.44
CA ILE A 28 -12.15 4.14 64.18
C ILE A 28 -11.69 5.10 63.06
N THR A 29 -11.46 6.38 63.39
CA THR A 29 -10.99 7.37 62.42
C THR A 29 -9.59 7.07 61.91
N VAL A 30 -8.69 6.58 62.78
CA VAL A 30 -7.31 6.22 62.39
C VAL A 30 -7.28 4.98 61.51
N ILE A 31 -8.11 3.97 61.80
CA ILE A 31 -8.19 2.74 60.99
C ILE A 31 -8.81 3.01 59.61
N LEU A 32 -9.87 3.82 59.55
CA LEU A 32 -10.48 4.23 58.27
C LEU A 32 -9.53 5.08 57.44
N PHE A 33 -8.76 5.97 58.06
CA PHE A 33 -7.72 6.75 57.37
C PHE A 33 -6.60 5.86 56.84
N PHE A 34 -6.14 4.86 57.62
CA PHE A 34 -5.11 3.93 57.18
C PHE A 34 -5.59 3.02 56.05
N ALA A 35 -6.83 2.50 56.12
CA ALA A 35 -7.42 1.68 55.06
C ALA A 35 -7.68 2.49 53.77
N TRP A 36 -8.10 3.75 53.89
CA TRP A 36 -8.26 4.68 52.77
C TRP A 36 -6.90 5.06 52.14
N PHE A 37 -5.89 5.34 52.96
CA PHE A 37 -4.52 5.64 52.51
C PHE A 37 -3.86 4.44 51.80
N GLN A 38 -4.00 3.23 52.35
CA GLN A 38 -3.53 2.00 51.70
C GLN A 38 -4.24 1.75 50.36
N SER A 39 -5.52 2.10 50.23
CA SER A 39 -6.26 2.00 48.97
C SER A 39 -5.77 3.01 47.92
N ILE A 40 -5.45 4.24 48.33
CA ILE A 40 -4.89 5.27 47.44
C ILE A 40 -3.50 4.89 46.92
N VAL A 41 -2.63 4.37 47.78
CA VAL A 41 -1.28 3.91 47.38
C VAL A 41 -1.36 2.74 46.38
N LYS A 42 -2.37 1.86 46.52
CA LYS A 42 -2.62 0.75 45.58
C LYS A 42 -3.10 1.24 44.21
N ILE A 43 -3.93 2.28 44.18
CA ILE A 43 -4.42 2.94 42.96
C ILE A 43 -3.27 3.65 42.22
N MET A 44 -2.34 4.29 42.96
CA MET A 44 -1.14 4.91 42.36
C MET A 44 -0.19 3.87 41.73
N LYS A 45 0.09 2.73 42.38
CA LYS A 45 0.93 1.65 41.82
C LYS A 45 0.30 0.91 40.63
N LEU A 46 -1.03 0.93 40.53
CA LEU A 46 -1.74 0.38 39.37
C LEU A 46 -1.58 1.27 38.13
N SER A 47 -1.43 2.59 38.32
CA SER A 47 -1.27 3.57 37.24
C SER A 47 0.10 3.49 36.54
N GLU A 48 1.19 3.19 37.27
CA GLU A 48 2.53 3.06 36.69
C GLU A 48 2.64 1.84 35.76
N LYS A 49 2.05 0.70 36.15
CA LYS A 49 2.05 -0.51 35.31
C LYS A 49 1.14 -0.38 34.09
N PHE A 50 0.04 0.36 34.22
CA PHE A 50 -0.87 0.63 33.12
C PHE A 50 -0.27 1.59 32.09
N CYS A 51 0.44 2.63 32.54
CA CYS A 51 1.16 3.55 31.64
C CYS A 51 2.30 2.86 30.87
N VAL A 52 3.06 1.95 31.49
CA VAL A 52 4.12 1.21 30.79
C VAL A 52 3.54 0.22 29.75
N PHE A 53 2.40 -0.42 30.05
CA PHE A 53 1.71 -1.29 29.09
C PHE A 53 1.08 -0.50 27.92
N LEU A 54 0.53 0.69 28.21
CA LEU A 54 -0.01 1.61 27.19
C LEU A 54 1.10 2.23 26.31
N PHE A 55 2.29 2.46 26.87
CA PHE A 55 3.46 2.96 26.13
C PHE A 55 4.10 1.88 25.24
N LEU A 56 4.03 0.59 25.63
CA LEU A 56 4.50 -0.52 24.77
C LEU A 56 3.60 -0.76 23.55
N LEU A 57 2.30 -0.42 23.62
CA LEU A 57 1.37 -0.54 22.50
C LEU A 57 1.52 0.56 21.44
N LEU A 58 2.28 1.63 21.72
CA LEU A 58 2.53 2.74 20.80
C LEU A 58 3.75 2.53 19.89
N PHE A 59 4.49 1.42 20.05
CA PHE A 59 5.52 0.98 19.11
C PHE A 59 4.95 0.07 18.00
N THR A 60 3.78 0.42 17.48
CA THR A 60 3.38 -0.12 16.17
C THR A 60 4.32 0.48 15.14
N SER A 61 5.28 -0.32 14.69
CA SER A 61 6.15 0.00 13.57
C SER A 61 5.31 0.56 12.42
N ILE A 62 5.65 1.77 11.98
CA ILE A 62 5.16 2.30 10.72
C ILE A 62 5.79 1.42 9.64
N THR A 63 5.06 0.41 9.17
CA THR A 63 5.44 -0.33 7.98
C THR A 63 5.34 0.66 6.83
N HIS A 64 6.49 1.16 6.38
CA HIS A 64 6.54 1.88 5.12
C HIS A 64 6.10 0.92 4.02
N ALA A 65 5.20 1.38 3.14
CA ALA A 65 4.92 0.66 1.92
C ALA A 65 6.26 0.48 1.18
N THR A 66 6.50 -0.73 0.70
CA THR A 66 7.66 -1.00 -0.16
C THR A 66 7.17 -0.94 -1.61
N GLY A 67 8.05 -0.71 -2.58
CA GLY A 67 7.70 -0.72 -4.00
C GLY A 67 7.04 -2.03 -4.43
N ILE A 68 7.48 -3.17 -3.89
CA ILE A 68 6.79 -4.46 -4.08
C ILE A 68 5.38 -4.43 -3.48
N GLY A 69 5.19 -3.85 -2.29
CA GLY A 69 3.88 -3.68 -1.67
C GLY A 69 2.94 -2.81 -2.50
N SER A 70 3.45 -1.69 -3.01
CA SER A 70 2.76 -0.76 -3.90
C SER A 70 2.37 -1.45 -5.22
N LEU A 71 3.26 -2.23 -5.82
CA LEU A 71 2.96 -3.05 -7.00
C LEU A 71 1.87 -4.08 -6.72
N LYS A 72 1.98 -4.86 -5.64
CA LYS A 72 0.96 -5.86 -5.27
C LYS A 72 -0.41 -5.21 -5.04
N SER A 73 -0.42 -4.08 -4.32
CA SER A 73 -1.64 -3.29 -4.11
C SER A 73 -2.23 -2.82 -5.43
N PHE A 74 -1.42 -2.25 -6.33
CA PHE A 74 -1.86 -1.83 -7.65
C PHE A 74 -2.46 -2.99 -8.45
N MET A 75 -1.79 -4.15 -8.46
CA MET A 75 -2.28 -5.33 -9.18
C MET A 75 -3.61 -5.87 -8.63
N TRP A 76 -3.79 -5.87 -7.31
CA TRP A 76 -5.01 -6.37 -6.68
C TRP A 76 -6.17 -5.37 -6.69
N ASN A 77 -5.89 -4.09 -6.50
CA ASN A 77 -6.91 -3.09 -6.24
C ASN A 77 -7.31 -2.30 -7.49
N ALA A 78 -6.40 -2.11 -8.46
CA ALA A 78 -6.68 -1.38 -9.68
C ALA A 78 -7.30 -2.31 -10.74
N HIS A 79 -8.63 -2.45 -10.67
CA HIS A 79 -9.40 -3.29 -11.60
C HIS A 79 -9.59 -2.59 -12.95
N THR A 80 -9.85 -1.29 -12.91
CA THR A 80 -9.83 -0.44 -14.10
C THR A 80 -8.86 0.70 -13.90
N VAL A 81 -8.17 1.09 -14.96
CA VAL A 81 -7.30 2.27 -14.96
C VAL A 81 -7.47 3.03 -16.25
N ARG A 82 -7.44 4.36 -16.15
CA ARG A 82 -7.25 5.29 -17.26
C ARG A 82 -6.08 6.22 -16.93
N ALA A 83 -5.21 6.47 -17.90
CA ALA A 83 -4.12 7.42 -17.76
C ALA A 83 -3.68 7.95 -19.12
N ASP A 84 -3.08 9.13 -19.12
CA ASP A 84 -2.28 9.62 -20.25
C ASP A 84 -0.81 9.23 -20.03
N PHE A 85 -0.04 9.06 -21.09
CA PHE A 85 1.38 8.74 -21.01
C PHE A 85 2.24 9.58 -21.95
N SER A 86 3.46 9.88 -21.52
CA SER A 86 4.59 10.26 -22.38
C SER A 86 5.61 9.13 -22.39
N GLN A 87 6.05 8.76 -23.59
CA GLN A 87 7.08 7.75 -23.81
C GLN A 87 8.35 8.42 -24.32
N THR A 88 9.50 8.02 -23.78
CA THR A 88 10.83 8.36 -24.29
C THR A 88 11.64 7.10 -24.48
N VAL A 89 12.17 6.89 -25.69
CA VAL A 89 13.06 5.78 -26.02
C VAL A 89 14.50 6.31 -26.01
N LEU A 90 15.37 5.61 -25.30
CA LEU A 90 16.77 5.94 -25.08
C LEU A 90 17.66 4.85 -25.66
N ASP A 91 18.66 5.21 -26.47
CA ASP A 91 19.68 4.25 -26.92
C ASP A 91 20.62 3.81 -25.78
N LYS A 92 21.52 2.88 -26.09
CA LYS A 92 22.59 2.41 -25.16
C LYS A 92 23.50 3.52 -24.62
N SER A 93 23.54 4.67 -25.28
CA SER A 93 24.30 5.86 -24.88
C SER A 93 23.43 6.87 -24.12
N ARG A 94 22.20 6.49 -23.73
CA ARG A 94 21.21 7.30 -23.02
C ARG A 94 20.76 8.54 -23.81
N ARG A 95 20.87 8.50 -25.13
CA ARG A 95 20.35 9.57 -26.00
C ARG A 95 18.92 9.28 -26.40
N ILE A 96 18.10 10.32 -26.43
CA ILE A 96 16.72 10.24 -26.90
C ILE A 96 16.73 9.91 -28.40
N VAL A 97 16.12 8.78 -28.76
CA VAL A 97 15.95 8.37 -30.17
C VAL A 97 14.52 8.54 -30.65
N GLN A 98 13.55 8.46 -29.74
CA GLN A 98 12.14 8.62 -30.07
C GLN A 98 11.37 9.12 -28.85
N THR A 99 10.35 9.93 -29.10
CA THR A 99 9.35 10.31 -28.11
C THR A 99 7.97 10.01 -28.67
N ALA A 100 7.05 9.59 -27.81
CA ALA A 100 5.67 9.35 -28.17
C ALA A 100 4.73 9.78 -27.04
N SER A 101 3.46 9.96 -27.33
CA SER A 101 2.45 10.26 -26.30
C SER A 101 1.11 9.70 -26.69
N GLY A 102 0.26 9.51 -25.68
CA GLY A 102 -1.14 9.23 -25.90
C GLY A 102 -1.83 8.78 -24.62
N ALA A 103 -2.78 7.87 -24.75
CA ALA A 103 -3.65 7.47 -23.65
C ALA A 103 -3.77 5.95 -23.53
N MET A 104 -3.94 5.50 -22.30
CA MET A 104 -4.17 4.09 -21.99
C MET A 104 -5.39 3.90 -21.12
N GLN A 105 -6.06 2.78 -21.32
CA GLN A 105 -7.09 2.26 -20.45
C GLN A 105 -6.94 0.76 -20.30
N PHE A 106 -7.24 0.22 -19.12
CA PHE A 106 -7.38 -1.23 -18.96
C PHE A 106 -8.51 -1.59 -18.02
N GLU A 107 -9.00 -2.82 -18.20
CA GLU A 107 -9.90 -3.53 -17.32
C GLU A 107 -9.33 -4.92 -17.10
N ARG A 108 -9.06 -5.28 -15.85
CA ARG A 108 -8.59 -6.62 -15.52
C ARG A 108 -9.71 -7.65 -15.58
N PRO A 109 -9.40 -8.89 -15.98
CA PRO A 109 -8.11 -9.34 -16.50
C PRO A 109 -7.99 -9.14 -18.02
N GLY A 110 -6.81 -8.74 -18.49
CA GLY A 110 -6.37 -8.90 -19.88
C GLY A 110 -6.98 -7.94 -20.92
N LYS A 111 -7.92 -7.08 -20.54
CA LYS A 111 -8.51 -6.10 -21.47
C LYS A 111 -7.78 -4.78 -21.37
N PHE A 112 -7.36 -4.23 -22.50
CA PHE A 112 -6.72 -2.94 -22.52
C PHE A 112 -6.87 -2.25 -23.87
N ARG A 113 -6.67 -0.94 -23.84
CA ARG A 113 -6.64 -0.07 -25.00
C ARG A 113 -5.48 0.90 -24.81
N TRP A 114 -4.53 0.88 -25.73
CA TRP A 114 -3.37 1.74 -25.74
C TRP A 114 -3.36 2.52 -27.05
N ILE A 115 -3.36 3.84 -26.95
CA ILE A 115 -3.48 4.73 -28.10
C ILE A 115 -2.22 5.57 -28.13
N TYR A 116 -1.43 5.44 -29.20
CA TYR A 116 -0.39 6.39 -29.55
C TYR A 116 -1.01 7.47 -30.44
N GLU A 117 -0.89 8.72 -30.03
CA GLU A 117 -1.41 9.88 -30.76
C GLU A 117 -0.30 10.61 -31.52
N LYS A 118 0.94 10.52 -31.03
CA LYS A 118 2.10 11.18 -31.62
C LYS A 118 3.35 10.30 -31.51
N PRO A 119 4.28 10.37 -32.48
CA PRO A 119 4.16 11.08 -33.77
C PRO A 119 3.34 10.33 -34.81
N TYR A 120 3.09 9.04 -34.61
CA TYR A 120 2.33 8.17 -35.49
C TYR A 120 1.13 7.60 -34.74
N GLU A 121 0.01 7.44 -35.44
CA GLU A 121 -1.22 6.95 -34.83
C GLU A 121 -1.25 5.42 -34.83
N GLN A 122 -1.13 4.85 -33.63
CA GLN A 122 -1.18 3.41 -33.42
C GLN A 122 -2.18 3.07 -32.33
N LEU A 123 -2.98 2.04 -32.56
CA LEU A 123 -3.95 1.52 -31.61
C LEU A 123 -3.62 0.07 -31.26
N ILE A 124 -3.43 -0.20 -29.97
CA ILE A 124 -3.23 -1.55 -29.45
C ILE A 124 -4.43 -1.90 -28.57
N VAL A 125 -5.16 -2.96 -28.89
CA VAL A 125 -6.34 -3.40 -28.13
C VAL A 125 -6.16 -4.84 -27.70
N GLY A 126 -6.25 -5.09 -26.40
CA GLY A 126 -6.40 -6.42 -25.82
C GLY A 126 -7.85 -6.70 -25.47
N ASP A 127 -8.42 -7.79 -25.98
CA ASP A 127 -9.81 -8.20 -25.69
C ASP A 127 -9.92 -9.24 -24.55
N GLY A 128 -8.79 -9.66 -24.00
CA GLY A 128 -8.68 -10.72 -22.99
C GLY A 128 -8.19 -12.07 -23.54
N GLU A 129 -8.25 -12.26 -24.86
CA GLU A 129 -7.75 -13.47 -25.54
C GLU A 129 -6.64 -13.13 -26.54
N ARG A 130 -6.79 -12.02 -27.25
CA ARG A 130 -5.92 -11.57 -28.34
C ARG A 130 -5.53 -10.11 -28.14
N ILE A 131 -4.42 -9.75 -28.78
CA ILE A 131 -3.96 -8.39 -28.92
C ILE A 131 -3.99 -8.02 -30.39
N TRP A 132 -4.65 -6.92 -30.69
CA TRP A 132 -4.75 -6.31 -32.00
C TRP A 132 -3.83 -5.10 -32.04
N PHE A 133 -2.85 -5.11 -32.93
CA PHE A 133 -1.96 -3.99 -33.21
C PHE A 133 -2.41 -3.36 -34.53
N TYR A 134 -2.99 -2.18 -34.47
CA TYR A 134 -3.44 -1.43 -35.64
C TYR A 134 -2.52 -0.24 -35.87
N ASP A 135 -1.77 -0.28 -36.96
CA ASP A 135 -1.03 0.87 -37.49
C ASP A 135 -1.92 1.58 -38.50
N ARG A 136 -2.34 2.80 -38.17
CA ARG A 136 -3.31 3.54 -38.99
C ARG A 136 -2.66 4.04 -40.29
N ASP A 137 -1.40 4.43 -40.24
CA ASP A 137 -0.69 5.02 -41.37
C ASP A 137 -0.35 3.96 -42.41
N LEU A 138 -0.04 2.74 -41.96
CA LEU A 138 0.20 1.59 -42.82
C LEU A 138 -1.08 0.83 -43.23
N ALA A 139 -2.23 1.17 -42.64
CA ALA A 139 -3.49 0.45 -42.82
C ALA A 139 -3.31 -1.07 -42.62
N GLN A 140 -2.60 -1.45 -41.54
CA GLN A 140 -2.24 -2.83 -41.24
C GLN A 140 -2.65 -3.21 -39.82
N VAL A 141 -3.18 -4.42 -39.67
CA VAL A 141 -3.51 -5.05 -38.39
C VAL A 141 -2.69 -6.32 -38.20
N THR A 142 -2.00 -6.40 -37.07
CA THR A 142 -1.34 -7.62 -36.61
C THR A 142 -2.06 -8.17 -35.40
N VAL A 143 -2.35 -9.48 -35.38
CA VAL A 143 -3.08 -10.16 -34.32
C VAL A 143 -2.18 -11.19 -33.65
N ARG A 144 -2.10 -11.13 -32.33
CA ARG A 144 -1.31 -12.05 -31.50
C ARG A 144 -2.14 -12.60 -30.35
N LYS A 145 -1.82 -13.81 -29.88
CA LYS A 145 -2.40 -14.34 -28.63
C LYS A 145 -1.88 -13.59 -27.41
N LEU A 146 -2.75 -13.30 -26.44
CA LEU A 146 -2.39 -12.55 -25.24
C LEU A 146 -1.24 -13.20 -24.46
N ASP A 147 -1.31 -14.51 -24.22
CA ASP A 147 -0.29 -15.26 -23.45
C ASP A 147 1.12 -15.17 -24.05
N ALA A 148 1.22 -15.15 -25.37
CA ALA A 148 2.49 -15.02 -26.08
C ALA A 148 3.05 -13.58 -26.04
N ALA A 149 2.22 -12.60 -25.68
CA ALA A 149 2.54 -11.18 -25.80
C ALA A 149 2.70 -10.43 -24.46
N ILE A 150 2.50 -11.09 -23.32
CA ILE A 150 2.78 -10.53 -21.98
C ILE A 150 4.25 -10.08 -21.86
N GLY A 151 5.16 -10.75 -22.56
CA GLY A 151 6.60 -10.40 -22.65
C GLY A 151 6.98 -9.43 -23.77
N SER A 152 6.01 -8.88 -24.50
CA SER A 152 6.27 -7.95 -25.63
C SER A 152 5.43 -6.68 -25.63
N SER A 153 4.43 -6.55 -24.73
CA SER A 153 3.60 -5.35 -24.61
C SER A 153 3.59 -4.83 -23.17
N PRO A 154 4.01 -3.57 -22.93
CA PRO A 154 3.91 -2.94 -21.61
C PRO A 154 2.46 -2.89 -21.10
N ALA A 155 1.49 -2.75 -22.01
CA ALA A 155 0.07 -2.76 -21.67
C ALA A 155 -0.39 -4.13 -21.14
N ALA A 156 0.12 -5.23 -21.71
CA ALA A 156 -0.22 -6.57 -21.27
C ALA A 156 0.35 -6.87 -19.87
N LEU A 157 1.55 -6.36 -19.56
CA LEU A 157 2.11 -6.42 -18.20
C LEU A 157 1.20 -5.69 -17.20
N LEU A 158 0.77 -4.47 -17.55
CA LEU A 158 -0.06 -3.65 -16.69
C LEU A 158 -1.50 -4.15 -16.59
N ALA A 159 -2.08 -4.79 -17.61
CA ALA A 159 -3.47 -5.27 -17.62
C ALA A 159 -3.62 -6.77 -17.32
N GLY A 160 -2.50 -7.48 -17.18
CA GLY A 160 -2.46 -8.93 -16.95
C GLY A 160 -3.14 -9.38 -15.65
N ASN A 161 -3.11 -10.68 -15.41
CA ASN A 161 -3.67 -11.23 -14.17
C ASN A 161 -2.86 -10.76 -12.93
N ASN A 162 -3.46 -10.91 -11.76
CA ASN A 162 -2.91 -10.40 -10.49
C ASN A 162 -1.65 -11.15 -9.99
N ASP A 163 -1.08 -12.05 -10.81
CA ASP A 163 -0.01 -12.98 -10.45
C ASP A 163 1.31 -12.68 -11.20
N ILE A 164 1.81 -11.44 -11.13
CA ILE A 164 3.08 -11.07 -11.82
C ILE A 164 4.25 -11.97 -11.39
N GLU A 165 4.27 -12.41 -10.14
CA GLU A 165 5.30 -13.29 -9.58
C GLU A 165 5.35 -14.67 -10.26
N LYS A 166 4.29 -15.07 -10.99
CA LYS A 166 4.32 -16.30 -11.80
C LYS A 166 5.36 -16.19 -12.92
N ASN A 167 5.45 -15.02 -13.55
CA ASN A 167 6.27 -14.79 -14.74
C ASN A 167 7.53 -13.96 -14.44
N PHE A 168 7.61 -13.32 -13.27
CA PHE A 168 8.68 -12.38 -12.92
C PHE A 168 9.31 -12.67 -11.56
N HIS A 169 10.61 -12.39 -11.45
CA HIS A 169 11.29 -12.18 -10.18
C HIS A 169 11.19 -10.70 -9.81
N LEU A 170 10.70 -10.40 -8.61
CA LEU A 170 10.57 -9.04 -8.12
C LEU A 170 11.73 -8.70 -7.19
N LEU A 171 12.30 -7.51 -7.36
CA LEU A 171 13.35 -6.96 -6.51
C LEU A 171 12.97 -5.55 -6.06
N GLU A 172 13.09 -5.32 -4.76
CA GLU A 172 12.90 -4.00 -4.17
C GLU A 172 14.10 -3.12 -4.51
N VAL A 173 13.86 -2.02 -5.24
CA VAL A 173 14.91 -1.04 -5.57
C VAL A 173 14.93 0.07 -4.50
N GLY A 174 13.78 0.35 -3.90
CA GLY A 174 13.62 1.29 -2.79
C GLY A 174 13.15 2.68 -3.22
N LEU A 175 13.13 3.61 -2.26
CA LEU A 175 12.66 4.97 -2.46
C LEU A 175 13.75 5.83 -3.11
N GLN A 176 13.43 6.44 -4.25
CA GLN A 176 14.27 7.44 -4.91
C GLN A 176 13.47 8.73 -5.09
N GLY A 177 13.85 9.79 -4.37
CA GLY A 177 13.01 10.98 -4.25
C GLY A 177 11.69 10.64 -3.58
N ASN A 178 10.58 10.86 -4.30
CA ASN A 178 9.21 10.55 -3.83
C ASN A 178 8.60 9.36 -4.59
N ILE A 179 9.42 8.51 -5.20
CA ILE A 179 8.98 7.36 -5.99
C ILE A 179 9.56 6.07 -5.39
N GLU A 180 8.67 5.15 -5.05
CA GLU A 180 9.01 3.79 -4.64
C GLU A 180 9.21 2.91 -5.87
N TRP A 181 10.39 2.32 -5.99
CA TRP A 181 10.77 1.54 -7.17
C TRP A 181 10.81 0.04 -6.89
N VAL A 182 10.26 -0.71 -7.84
CA VAL A 182 10.38 -2.16 -7.92
C VAL A 182 10.89 -2.56 -9.30
N GLU A 183 11.79 -3.52 -9.33
CA GLU A 183 12.26 -4.16 -10.54
C GLU A 183 11.56 -5.52 -10.72
N ALA A 184 11.11 -5.80 -11.93
CA ALA A 184 10.52 -7.06 -12.35
C ALA A 184 11.34 -7.64 -13.52
N THR A 185 11.97 -8.78 -13.26
CA THR A 185 12.83 -9.47 -14.23
C THR A 185 12.13 -10.74 -14.72
N PRO A 186 11.88 -10.90 -16.04
CA PRO A 186 11.20 -12.08 -16.57
C PRO A 186 11.93 -13.38 -16.19
N LYS A 187 11.15 -14.43 -15.90
CA LYS A 187 11.67 -15.78 -15.64
C LYS A 187 12.04 -16.52 -16.92
N THR A 188 11.44 -16.14 -18.04
CA THR A 188 11.67 -16.77 -19.35
C THR A 188 12.67 -15.95 -20.17
N ARG A 189 13.52 -16.64 -20.94
CA ARG A 189 14.55 -16.00 -21.78
C ARG A 189 14.04 -15.50 -23.13
N GLU A 190 12.78 -15.79 -23.46
CA GLU A 190 12.13 -15.37 -24.72
C GLU A 190 11.48 -13.97 -24.61
N SER A 191 11.69 -13.28 -23.49
CA SER A 191 11.19 -11.92 -23.28
C SER A 191 11.91 -10.91 -24.18
N THR A 192 11.15 -9.94 -24.70
CA THR A 192 11.72 -8.82 -25.46
C THR A 192 12.50 -7.83 -24.58
N PHE A 193 12.20 -7.83 -23.27
CA PHE A 193 12.86 -7.01 -22.27
C PHE A 193 13.68 -7.83 -21.28
N GLU A 194 14.84 -7.29 -20.88
CA GLU A 194 15.74 -7.81 -19.84
C GLU A 194 15.14 -7.59 -18.45
N ARG A 195 14.59 -6.39 -18.19
CA ARG A 195 13.94 -6.03 -16.92
C ARG A 195 12.95 -4.89 -17.11
N VAL A 196 12.01 -4.77 -16.18
CA VAL A 196 11.06 -3.67 -16.10
C VAL A 196 11.15 -3.04 -14.72
N LEU A 197 11.31 -1.71 -14.65
CA LEU A 197 11.17 -0.95 -13.42
C LEU A 197 9.79 -0.29 -13.38
N LEU A 198 9.14 -0.34 -12.21
CA LEU A 198 7.86 0.31 -11.96
C LEU A 198 8.04 1.26 -10.77
N GLY A 199 7.68 2.52 -10.98
CA GLY A 199 7.78 3.59 -10.01
C GLY A 199 6.39 4.03 -9.54
N PHE A 200 6.16 3.96 -8.24
CA PHE A 200 4.90 4.33 -7.59
C PHE A 200 5.09 5.58 -6.73
N THR A 201 4.08 6.45 -6.68
CA THR A 201 4.05 7.53 -5.67
C THR A 201 3.90 6.93 -4.26
N LEU A 202 4.13 7.73 -3.22
CA LEU A 202 3.93 7.32 -1.82
C LEU A 202 2.47 6.92 -1.51
N GLU A 203 1.52 7.37 -2.35
CA GLU A 203 0.11 6.98 -2.30
C GLU A 203 -0.20 5.69 -3.09
N GLY A 204 0.82 5.04 -3.67
CA GLY A 204 0.68 3.78 -4.43
C GLY A 204 0.17 3.97 -5.87
N ILE A 205 0.28 5.17 -6.43
CA ILE A 205 -0.14 5.45 -7.81
C ILE A 205 1.01 5.18 -8.78
N LEU A 206 0.79 4.36 -9.81
CA LEU A 206 1.79 4.13 -10.86
C LEU A 206 2.11 5.45 -11.57
N ARG A 207 3.39 5.87 -11.52
CA ARG A 207 3.85 7.14 -12.08
C ARG A 207 4.84 6.96 -13.22
N VAL A 208 5.74 5.98 -13.11
CA VAL A 208 6.78 5.73 -14.11
C VAL A 208 6.90 4.23 -14.37
N MET A 209 7.21 3.85 -15.61
CA MET A 209 7.61 2.50 -15.97
C MET A 209 8.79 2.57 -16.93
N GLU A 210 9.86 1.83 -16.66
CA GLU A 210 11.03 1.74 -17.52
C GLU A 210 11.22 0.31 -18.00
N LEU A 211 11.26 0.09 -19.31
CA LEU A 211 11.58 -1.20 -19.91
C LEU A 211 12.98 -1.15 -20.46
N HIS A 212 13.82 -2.08 -20.04
CA HIS A 212 15.16 -2.27 -20.59
C HIS A 212 15.15 -3.48 -21.51
N ASP A 213 15.57 -3.31 -22.76
CA ASP A 213 15.66 -4.41 -23.71
C ASP A 213 17.03 -5.12 -23.67
N ASN A 214 17.11 -6.26 -24.35
CA ASN A 214 18.33 -7.07 -24.42
C ASN A 214 19.47 -6.41 -25.24
N PHE A 215 19.22 -5.28 -25.90
CA PHE A 215 20.17 -4.55 -26.74
C PHE A 215 20.68 -3.27 -26.06
N GLY A 216 20.24 -3.00 -24.83
CA GLY A 216 20.62 -1.83 -24.03
C GLY A 216 19.81 -0.58 -24.33
N GLN A 217 18.72 -0.68 -25.10
CA GLN A 217 17.72 0.39 -25.23
C GLN A 217 16.84 0.41 -23.99
N ALA A 218 16.44 1.62 -23.58
CA ALA A 218 15.48 1.82 -22.50
C ALA A 218 14.26 2.59 -23.01
N THR A 219 13.06 2.11 -22.72
CA THR A 219 11.81 2.82 -22.98
C THR A 219 11.20 3.27 -21.66
N VAL A 220 11.06 4.57 -21.47
CA VAL A 220 10.52 5.19 -20.26
C VAL A 220 9.11 5.69 -20.55
N PHE A 221 8.14 5.25 -19.77
CA PHE A 221 6.77 5.74 -19.74
C PHE A 221 6.53 6.56 -18.48
N GLU A 222 6.03 7.78 -18.62
CA GLU A 222 5.56 8.59 -17.51
C GLU A 222 4.04 8.74 -17.60
N PHE A 223 3.34 8.32 -16.57
CA PHE A 223 1.87 8.31 -16.52
C PHE A 223 1.33 9.52 -15.79
N SER A 224 0.30 10.15 -16.33
CA SER A 224 -0.39 11.29 -15.74
C SER A 224 -1.91 11.13 -15.81
N GLY A 225 -2.64 11.90 -15.00
CA GLY A 225 -4.11 11.80 -14.96
C GLY A 225 -4.63 10.41 -14.60
N VAL A 226 -3.90 9.68 -13.73
CA VAL A 226 -4.22 8.29 -13.40
C VAL A 226 -5.52 8.23 -12.59
N GLU A 227 -6.53 7.61 -13.18
CA GLU A 227 -7.82 7.32 -12.55
C GLU A 227 -7.98 5.81 -12.40
N GLN A 228 -8.28 5.34 -11.19
CA GLN A 228 -8.49 3.92 -10.89
C GLN A 228 -9.96 3.64 -10.57
N ASN A 229 -10.41 2.43 -10.90
CA ASN A 229 -11.73 1.89 -10.53
C ASN A 229 -12.92 2.75 -11.00
N ARG A 230 -12.75 3.48 -12.11
CA ARG A 230 -13.83 4.14 -12.85
C ARG A 230 -14.48 3.16 -13.81
N LYS A 231 -15.79 3.28 -14.01
CA LYS A 231 -16.52 2.42 -14.95
C LYS A 231 -16.07 2.75 -16.37
N LEU A 232 -15.57 1.73 -17.09
CA LEU A 232 -15.20 1.83 -18.50
C LEU A 232 -16.27 1.13 -19.37
N PRO A 233 -16.65 1.71 -20.52
CA PRO A 233 -17.51 1.02 -21.49
C PRO A 233 -16.82 -0.23 -22.05
N PRO A 234 -17.49 -1.41 -22.04
CA PRO A 234 -16.89 -2.64 -22.57
C PRO A 234 -16.47 -2.56 -24.05
N GLU A 235 -17.13 -1.70 -24.83
CA GLU A 235 -16.85 -1.47 -26.25
C GLU A 235 -15.45 -0.89 -26.51
N LEU A 236 -14.80 -0.27 -25.51
CA LEU A 236 -13.43 0.24 -25.65
C LEU A 236 -12.40 -0.86 -25.96
N PHE A 237 -12.69 -2.08 -25.50
CA PHE A 237 -11.78 -3.22 -25.57
C PHE A 237 -12.09 -4.18 -26.72
N LYS A 238 -13.06 -3.83 -27.57
CA LYS A 238 -13.35 -4.59 -28.78
C LYS A 238 -12.72 -3.88 -29.97
N PHE A 239 -12.03 -4.63 -30.82
CA PHE A 239 -11.47 -4.12 -32.06
C PHE A 239 -12.11 -4.80 -33.25
N HIS A 240 -12.54 -4.00 -34.21
CA HIS A 240 -13.03 -4.46 -35.50
C HIS A 240 -12.13 -3.83 -36.57
N PRO A 241 -11.36 -4.63 -37.33
CA PRO A 241 -10.53 -4.12 -38.40
C PRO A 241 -11.35 -3.29 -39.40
N PRO A 242 -10.91 -2.07 -39.75
CA PRO A 242 -11.56 -1.29 -40.80
C PRO A 242 -11.55 -2.03 -42.15
N ALA A 243 -12.53 -1.73 -43.01
CA ALA A 243 -12.56 -2.30 -44.35
C ALA A 243 -11.32 -1.90 -45.16
N GLY A 244 -10.71 -2.86 -45.86
CA GLY A 244 -9.53 -2.64 -46.71
C GLY A 244 -8.18 -2.67 -45.99
N VAL A 245 -8.15 -3.00 -44.71
CA VAL A 245 -6.94 -3.17 -43.91
C VAL A 245 -6.41 -4.60 -44.04
N ASP A 246 -5.09 -4.75 -44.19
CA ASP A 246 -4.46 -6.08 -44.21
C ASP A 246 -4.39 -6.65 -42.79
N VAL A 247 -4.78 -7.92 -42.63
CA VAL A 247 -4.86 -8.58 -41.32
C VAL A 247 -3.91 -9.77 -41.30
N ILE A 248 -2.86 -9.65 -40.50
CA ILE A 248 -1.84 -10.68 -40.31
C ILE A 248 -2.04 -11.32 -38.93
N SER A 249 -2.09 -12.65 -38.88
CA SER A 249 -2.18 -13.40 -37.62
C SER A 249 -0.91 -14.20 -37.39
N GLU A 250 -0.39 -14.15 -36.16
CA GLU A 250 0.74 -14.96 -35.68
C GLU A 250 0.29 -16.05 -34.70
#